data_AF-A0AAE9JQ71-F1
#
_entry.id   AF-A0AAE9JQ71-F1
#
_cell.length_a   1.000
_cell.length_b   1.000
_cell.length_c   1.000
_cell.angle_alpha   90.00
_cell.angle_beta   90.00
_cell.angle_gamma   90.00
#
_symmetry.space_group_name_H-M   'P 1'
#
loop_
_entity.id
_entity.type
_entity.pdbx_description
1 polymer ?
#
loop_
_entity_poly.entity_id
_entity_poly.type
_entity_poly.pdbx_seq_one_letter_code
_entity_poly.pdbx_strand_id
1 'polypeptide(L)'
;MDVRFAEVPESEKSEKSDDLEFETLIQLPTAFDSRVQWPNCNSIKLIRDQTYCGSCWAFAAAEIISDRICIQSNGTQQPIISPEDILSCCGSSCNNGCQGGYTIEAMKYWMNSGVVTGGDYQGAGCIPYSFRPCSTCKKAKDAPSYNSEQNVSGQNVFWRNDWLLSSI
;
A
#
# COMPACT_ATOMS: atom_id res chain seq x y z
N MET A 1 -22.08 -23.89 6.78
CA MET A 1 -22.82 -22.75 7.34
C MET A 1 -24.21 -22.77 6.72
N ASP A 2 -25.22 -22.86 7.57
CA ASP A 2 -26.61 -23.08 7.19
C ASP A 2 -27.29 -21.72 6.95
N VAL A 3 -27.83 -21.51 5.76
CA VAL A 3 -28.37 -20.23 5.27
C VAL A 3 -29.75 -19.89 5.85
N ARG A 4 -30.31 -20.74 6.72
CA ARG A 4 -31.64 -20.57 7.32
C ARG A 4 -31.76 -19.44 8.37
N PHE A 5 -30.68 -18.70 8.64
CA PHE A 5 -30.67 -17.52 9.51
C PHE A 5 -30.55 -16.20 8.76
N ALA A 6 -30.63 -16.21 7.42
CA ALA A 6 -30.49 -15.02 6.58
C ALA A 6 -31.83 -14.43 6.09
N GLU A 7 -32.95 -14.80 6.69
CA GLU A 7 -34.25 -14.20 6.37
C GLU A 7 -34.51 -12.99 7.28
N VAL A 8 -34.40 -11.79 6.70
CA VAL A 8 -34.82 -10.54 7.35
C VAL A 8 -36.35 -10.43 7.27
N PRO A 9 -37.06 -10.16 8.39
CA PRO A 9 -38.52 -10.07 8.38
C PRO A 9 -39.07 -8.94 7.51
N GLU A 10 -40.23 -9.17 6.92
CA GLU A 10 -40.87 -8.36 5.88
C GLU A 10 -41.37 -6.97 6.32
N SER A 11 -41.12 -6.56 7.57
CA SER A 11 -41.59 -5.30 8.16
C SER A 11 -40.60 -4.13 8.11
N GLU A 12 -39.40 -4.31 7.54
CA GLU A 12 -38.41 -3.21 7.35
C GLU A 12 -38.28 -2.73 5.90
N LYS A 13 -39.25 -3.04 5.03
CA LYS A 13 -39.34 -2.39 3.70
C LYS A 13 -39.89 -0.97 3.88
N SER A 14 -39.04 -0.01 4.28
CA SER A 14 -39.39 1.41 4.21
C SER A 14 -39.37 1.89 2.76
N GLU A 15 -40.40 2.66 2.41
CA GLU A 15 -40.79 3.02 1.07
C GLU A 15 -39.75 3.84 0.30
N LYS A 16 -39.76 3.56 -1.00
CA LYS A 16 -38.99 4.15 -2.09
C LYS A 16 -39.36 5.63 -2.28
N SER A 17 -38.38 6.52 -2.17
CA SER A 17 -38.42 7.83 -2.84
C SER A 17 -37.40 7.81 -3.98
N ASP A 18 -37.93 7.77 -5.21
CA ASP A 18 -37.22 8.11 -6.44
C ASP A 18 -36.62 9.52 -6.31
N ASP A 19 -35.39 9.66 -6.81
CA ASP A 19 -34.76 10.86 -7.40
C ASP A 19 -33.28 10.96 -6.98
N LEU A 20 -32.47 10.07 -7.54
CA LEU A 20 -31.10 10.35 -7.97
C LEU A 20 -30.76 9.26 -8.99
N GLU A 21 -30.64 9.68 -10.26
CA GLU A 21 -30.21 8.85 -11.37
C GLU A 21 -29.13 7.88 -10.91
N PHE A 22 -29.39 6.59 -11.12
CA PHE A 22 -28.41 5.54 -10.96
C PHE A 22 -27.31 5.82 -11.99
N GLU A 23 -26.34 6.63 -11.55
CA GLU A 23 -25.04 6.93 -12.13
C GLU A 23 -24.68 5.86 -13.15
N THR A 24 -24.59 6.29 -14.41
CA THR A 24 -24.09 5.56 -15.58
C THR A 24 -23.71 4.11 -15.31
N LEU A 25 -24.44 3.14 -15.88
CA LEU A 25 -24.10 1.72 -15.78
C LEU A 25 -22.66 1.48 -16.25
N ILE A 26 -21.69 1.53 -15.33
CA ILE A 26 -20.28 1.26 -15.61
C ILE A 26 -20.21 -0.20 -16.00
N GLN A 27 -20.01 -0.46 -17.30
CA GLN A 27 -19.84 -1.81 -17.80
C GLN A 27 -18.44 -2.31 -17.41
N LEU A 28 -18.38 -3.10 -16.34
CA LEU A 28 -17.13 -3.70 -15.89
C LEU A 28 -16.73 -4.86 -16.81
N PRO A 29 -15.43 -5.01 -17.13
CA PRO A 29 -14.95 -6.13 -17.90
C PRO A 29 -15.05 -7.43 -17.09
N THR A 30 -15.18 -8.57 -17.79
CA THR A 30 -15.22 -9.90 -17.16
C THR A 30 -13.89 -10.32 -16.54
N ALA A 31 -12.78 -9.72 -16.97
CA ALA A 31 -11.45 -9.89 -16.40
C ALA A 31 -10.70 -8.56 -16.41
N PHE A 32 -9.89 -8.35 -15.37
CA PHE A 32 -9.08 -7.15 -15.23
C PHE A 32 -7.71 -7.49 -14.66
N ASP A 33 -6.65 -6.96 -15.28
CA ASP A 33 -5.28 -7.08 -14.80
C ASP A 33 -4.61 -5.71 -14.88
N SER A 34 -4.29 -5.14 -13.72
CA SER A 34 -3.64 -3.82 -13.62
C SER A 34 -2.33 -3.75 -14.40
N ARG A 35 -1.59 -4.86 -14.52
CA ARG A 35 -0.30 -4.92 -15.24
C ARG A 35 -0.49 -4.79 -16.75
N VAL A 36 -1.66 -5.19 -17.25
CA VAL A 36 -2.07 -5.04 -18.66
C VAL A 36 -2.69 -3.66 -18.89
N GLN A 37 -3.51 -3.19 -17.95
CA GLN A 37 -4.18 -1.88 -18.06
C GLN A 37 -3.18 -0.72 -18.00
N TRP A 38 -2.17 -0.80 -17.14
CA TRP A 38 -1.15 0.25 -16.97
C TRP A 38 0.26 -0.32 -17.19
N PRO A 39 0.61 -0.68 -18.44
CA PRO A 39 1.83 -1.43 -18.73
C PRO A 39 3.11 -0.62 -18.51
N ASN A 40 3.00 0.72 -18.56
CA ASN A 40 4.10 1.67 -18.36
C ASN A 40 4.43 1.91 -16.89
N CYS A 41 3.59 1.43 -15.96
CA CYS A 41 3.84 1.52 -14.52
C CYS A 41 4.61 0.30 -14.05
N ASN A 42 5.93 0.45 -13.91
CA ASN A 42 6.82 -0.66 -13.57
C ASN A 42 6.57 -1.21 -12.15
N SER A 43 6.10 -0.36 -11.24
CA SER A 43 5.80 -0.74 -9.85
C SER A 43 4.74 -1.85 -9.76
N ILE A 44 3.74 -1.88 -10.65
CA ILE A 44 2.64 -2.87 -10.63
C ILE A 44 3.16 -4.29 -10.89
N LYS A 45 4.32 -4.41 -11.54
CA LYS A 45 4.98 -5.69 -11.85
C LYS A 45 6.06 -6.05 -10.84
N LEU A 46 6.41 -5.13 -9.94
CA LEU A 46 7.47 -5.32 -8.96
C LEU A 46 6.98 -6.23 -7.83
N ILE A 47 7.73 -7.30 -7.58
CA ILE A 47 7.50 -8.19 -6.44
C ILE A 47 8.61 -7.95 -5.43
N ARG A 48 8.25 -7.67 -4.18
CA ARG A 48 9.20 -7.32 -3.12
C ARG A 48 9.19 -8.37 -2.00
N ASP A 49 10.22 -8.33 -1.15
CA ASP A 49 10.44 -9.32 -0.08
C ASP A 49 10.54 -8.63 1.30
N GLN A 50 9.53 -8.86 2.15
CA GLN A 50 9.52 -8.41 3.55
C GLN A 50 10.42 -9.23 4.48
N THR A 51 11.02 -10.30 3.94
CA THR A 51 11.89 -11.26 4.62
C THR A 51 11.24 -11.80 5.91
N TYR A 52 11.98 -11.85 7.01
CA TYR A 52 11.53 -12.39 8.29
C TYR A 52 10.74 -11.40 9.16
N CYS A 53 10.59 -10.14 8.73
CA CYS A 53 9.84 -9.12 9.46
C CYS A 53 8.35 -9.21 9.08
N GLY A 54 7.44 -9.14 10.06
CA GLY A 54 6.00 -9.06 9.85
C GLY A 54 5.53 -7.69 9.34
N SER A 55 6.22 -7.13 8.36
CA SER A 55 6.01 -5.80 7.75
C SER A 55 5.10 -5.83 6.51
N CYS A 56 4.38 -6.93 6.25
CA CYS A 56 3.44 -7.08 5.12
C CYS A 56 2.50 -5.86 4.96
N TRP A 57 2.04 -5.32 6.08
CA TRP A 57 1.14 -4.18 6.14
C TRP A 57 1.77 -2.90 5.57
N ALA A 58 3.07 -2.69 5.80
CA ALA A 58 3.85 -1.56 5.29
C ALA A 58 4.22 -1.76 3.82
N PHE A 59 4.58 -2.98 3.43
CA PHE A 59 4.83 -3.34 2.02
C PHE A 59 3.60 -3.13 1.15
N ALA A 60 2.44 -3.66 1.58
CA ALA A 60 1.18 -3.47 0.86
C ALA A 60 0.85 -1.98 0.67
N ALA A 61 1.09 -1.15 1.70
CA ALA A 61 0.88 0.29 1.59
C ALA A 61 1.86 0.92 0.58
N ALA A 62 3.16 0.67 0.71
CA ALA A 62 4.19 1.23 -0.17
C ALA A 62 3.98 0.84 -1.65
N GLU A 63 3.63 -0.42 -1.93
CA GLU A 63 3.35 -0.92 -3.28
C GLU A 63 2.13 -0.22 -3.88
N ILE A 64 1.01 -0.17 -3.15
CA ILE A 64 -0.21 0.51 -3.62
C ILE A 64 0.04 2.00 -3.86
N ILE A 65 0.81 2.68 -3.01
CA ILE A 65 1.13 4.10 -3.18
C ILE A 65 1.98 4.30 -4.44
N SER A 66 3.01 3.49 -4.65
CA SER A 66 3.87 3.53 -5.85
C SER A 66 3.04 3.38 -7.12
N ASP A 67 2.16 2.38 -7.15
CA ASP A 67 1.27 2.11 -8.28
C ASP A 67 0.32 3.27 -8.55
N ARG A 68 -0.35 3.77 -7.51
CA ARG A 68 -1.32 4.85 -7.65
C ARG A 68 -0.67 6.14 -8.12
N ILE A 69 0.52 6.48 -7.63
CA ILE A 69 1.26 7.66 -8.12
C ILE A 69 1.53 7.51 -9.62
N CYS A 70 1.97 6.33 -10.07
CA CYS A 70 2.19 6.10 -11.49
C CYS A 70 0.91 6.18 -12.33
N ILE A 71 -0.14 5.51 -11.90
CA ILE A 71 -1.43 5.49 -12.60
C ILE A 71 -2.00 6.90 -12.73
N GLN A 72 -2.03 7.66 -11.63
CA GLN A 72 -2.64 8.99 -11.58
C GLN A 72 -1.80 10.04 -12.30
N SER A 73 -0.48 9.88 -12.31
CA SER A 73 0.42 10.74 -13.08
C SER A 73 0.54 10.34 -14.55
N ASN A 74 -0.27 9.37 -15.00
CA ASN A 74 -0.23 8.80 -16.35
C ASN A 74 1.19 8.35 -16.77
N GLY A 75 1.91 7.74 -15.84
CA GLY A 75 3.27 7.21 -16.02
C GLY A 75 4.40 8.23 -15.89
N THR A 76 4.11 9.52 -15.70
CA THR A 76 5.14 10.58 -15.60
C THR A 76 5.93 10.53 -14.29
N GLN A 77 5.35 10.01 -13.22
CA GLN A 77 6.03 9.77 -11.94
C GLN A 77 5.98 8.29 -11.58
N GLN A 78 7.13 7.69 -11.29
CA GLN A 78 7.22 6.28 -10.91
C GLN A 78 8.10 6.08 -9.68
N PRO A 79 7.78 6.71 -8.54
CA PRO A 79 8.56 6.49 -7.33
C PRO A 79 8.34 5.06 -6.82
N ILE A 80 9.39 4.46 -6.30
CA ILE A 80 9.29 3.25 -5.48
C ILE A 80 9.28 3.71 -4.03
N ILE A 81 8.14 3.57 -3.36
CA ILE A 81 7.95 4.02 -1.98
C ILE A 81 8.68 3.10 -1.00
N SER A 82 9.25 3.70 0.04
CA SER A 82 9.95 3.00 1.10
C SER A 82 8.96 2.29 2.05
N PRO A 83 8.97 0.95 2.11
CA PRO A 83 8.29 0.25 3.19
C PRO A 83 9.01 0.42 4.54
N GLU A 84 10.31 0.75 4.52
CA GLU A 84 11.10 1.01 5.73
C GLU A 84 10.62 2.29 6.42
N ASP A 85 10.40 3.38 5.67
CA ASP A 85 9.89 4.63 6.22
C ASP A 85 8.53 4.42 6.92
N ILE A 86 7.60 3.74 6.25
CA ILE A 86 6.30 3.39 6.83
C ILE A 86 6.48 2.53 8.09
N LEU A 87 7.36 1.52 8.04
CA LEU A 87 7.63 0.60 9.13
C LEU A 87 8.24 1.28 10.36
N SER A 88 9.22 2.18 10.17
CA SER A 88 9.97 2.80 11.26
C SER A 88 9.35 4.10 11.77
N CYS A 89 8.69 4.88 10.90
CA CYS A 89 8.27 6.25 11.20
C CYS A 89 6.78 6.40 11.49
N CYS A 90 5.92 5.47 11.06
CA CYS A 90 4.49 5.55 11.40
C CYS A 90 4.25 5.45 12.92
N GLY A 91 5.10 4.68 13.62
CA GLY A 91 5.03 4.53 15.07
C GLY A 91 3.80 3.73 15.52
N SER A 92 3.34 4.01 16.74
CA SER A 92 2.30 3.20 17.42
C SER A 92 0.92 3.26 16.76
N SER A 93 0.64 4.26 15.92
CA SER A 93 -0.61 4.34 15.15
C SER A 93 -0.73 3.20 14.13
N CYS A 94 0.38 2.73 13.57
CA CYS A 94 0.42 1.58 12.68
C CYS A 94 0.57 0.22 13.39
N ASN A 95 0.61 0.20 14.73
CA ASN A 95 0.82 -0.97 15.61
C ASN A 95 2.31 -1.33 15.82
N ASN A 96 2.68 -2.62 15.83
CA ASN A 96 3.91 -3.13 16.43
C ASN A 96 5.00 -3.52 15.40
N GLY A 97 5.18 -2.72 14.34
CA GLY A 97 6.29 -2.90 13.39
C GLY A 97 6.36 -4.31 12.79
N CYS A 98 7.48 -5.01 13.02
CA CYS A 98 7.69 -6.40 12.56
C CYS A 98 6.82 -7.45 13.26
N GLN A 99 6.07 -7.10 14.31
CA GLN A 99 5.09 -7.99 14.94
C GLN A 99 3.69 -7.85 14.33
N GLY A 100 3.57 -7.05 13.27
CA GLY A 100 2.32 -6.83 12.54
C GLY A 100 1.77 -5.42 12.72
N GLY A 101 0.87 -5.06 11.82
CA GLY A 101 0.30 -3.73 11.74
C GLY A 101 -0.86 -3.63 10.77
N TYR A 102 -1.38 -2.40 10.63
CA TYR A 102 -2.62 -2.14 9.90
C TYR A 102 -2.34 -1.32 8.64
N THR A 103 -2.57 -1.91 7.46
CA THR A 103 -2.37 -1.23 6.17
C THR A 103 -3.20 0.05 6.05
N ILE A 104 -4.39 0.10 6.65
CA ILE A 104 -5.22 1.31 6.63
C ILE A 104 -4.59 2.47 7.42
N GLU A 105 -3.90 2.19 8.52
CA GLU A 105 -3.19 3.20 9.31
C GLU A 105 -1.92 3.65 8.59
N ALA A 106 -1.24 2.75 7.88
CA ALA A 106 -0.13 3.11 6.99
C ALA A 106 -0.57 4.05 5.86
N MET A 107 -1.74 3.82 5.27
CA MET A 107 -2.32 4.73 4.29
C MET A 107 -2.64 6.09 4.90
N LYS A 108 -3.20 6.14 6.11
CA LYS A 108 -3.43 7.41 6.82
C LYS A 108 -2.14 8.15 7.14
N TYR A 109 -1.09 7.44 7.54
CA TYR A 109 0.24 8.00 7.72
C TYR A 109 0.74 8.66 6.44
N TRP A 110 0.67 7.98 5.29
CA TRP A 110 1.00 8.58 4.01
C TRP A 110 0.17 9.85 3.71
N MET A 111 -1.13 9.84 3.99
CA MET A 111 -1.96 11.01 3.76
C MET A 111 -1.60 12.21 4.65
N ASN A 112 -1.18 11.95 5.89
CA ASN A 112 -0.96 12.98 6.91
C ASN A 112 0.49 13.46 7.02
N SER A 113 1.44 12.61 6.69
CA SER A 113 2.89 12.82 6.89
C SER A 113 3.72 12.57 5.63
N GLY A 114 3.10 12.03 4.57
CA GLY A 114 3.80 11.63 3.37
C GLY A 114 4.71 10.44 3.63
N VAL A 115 5.37 9.98 2.57
CA VAL A 115 6.35 8.89 2.62
C VAL A 115 7.49 9.17 1.66
N VAL A 116 8.70 8.70 1.96
CA VAL A 116 9.85 8.85 1.05
C VAL A 116 10.02 7.65 0.11
N THR A 117 10.89 7.78 -0.89
CA THR A 117 11.28 6.65 -1.76
C THR A 117 12.20 5.67 -1.05
N GLY A 118 12.18 4.40 -1.46
CA GLY A 118 13.04 3.36 -0.92
C GLY A 118 12.81 2.00 -1.57
N GLY A 119 13.83 1.53 -2.28
CA GLY A 119 13.86 0.21 -2.90
C GLY A 119 14.09 -0.92 -1.89
N ASP A 120 14.36 -2.11 -2.41
CA ASP A 120 14.66 -3.29 -1.59
C ASP A 120 16.00 -3.14 -0.87
N TYR A 121 16.46 -4.21 -0.22
CA TYR A 121 17.74 -4.22 0.47
C TYR A 121 18.91 -3.78 -0.42
N GLN A 122 19.66 -2.77 0.03
CA GLN A 122 20.72 -2.10 -0.74
C GLN A 122 20.22 -1.52 -2.08
N GLY A 123 18.92 -1.30 -2.22
CA GLY A 123 18.29 -0.72 -3.39
C GLY A 123 18.45 0.80 -3.45
N ALA A 124 17.95 1.39 -4.54
CA ALA A 124 17.94 2.83 -4.74
C ALA A 124 16.82 3.53 -3.96
N GLY A 125 16.91 4.85 -3.83
CA GLY A 125 15.92 5.66 -3.13
C GLY A 125 16.49 6.23 -1.83
N CYS A 126 15.60 6.85 -1.08
CA CYS A 126 15.96 7.61 0.11
C CYS A 126 16.20 6.70 1.33
N ILE A 127 15.24 5.85 1.69
CA ILE A 127 15.39 4.85 2.76
C ILE A 127 15.12 3.47 2.16
N PRO A 128 16.14 2.79 1.61
CA PRO A 128 16.00 1.42 1.16
C PRO A 128 15.65 0.47 2.32
N TYR A 129 15.04 -0.68 2.00
CA TYR A 129 14.66 -1.64 3.03
C TYR A 129 15.89 -2.18 3.77
N SER A 130 15.87 -2.20 5.10
CA SER A 130 17.06 -2.47 5.89
C SER A 130 17.36 -3.96 6.06
N PHE A 131 16.36 -4.82 5.82
CA PHE A 131 16.47 -6.24 6.08
C PHE A 131 16.95 -7.03 4.85
N ARG A 132 18.00 -7.83 5.03
CA ARG A 132 18.58 -8.63 3.96
C ARG A 132 17.60 -9.74 3.49
N PRO A 133 17.41 -9.93 2.17
CA PRO A 133 16.66 -11.05 1.62
C PRO A 133 17.32 -12.35 2.04
N CYS A 134 16.54 -13.29 2.53
CA CYS A 134 17.13 -14.51 3.07
C CYS A 134 17.19 -15.63 2.03
N SER A 135 18.38 -15.86 1.48
CA SER A 135 18.61 -16.92 0.48
C SER A 135 18.52 -18.34 1.06
N THR A 136 18.57 -18.52 2.39
CA THR A 136 18.58 -19.86 3.05
C THR A 136 17.79 -19.95 4.36
N CYS A 137 16.98 -18.94 4.73
CA CYS A 137 16.29 -18.97 6.03
C CYS A 137 15.19 -20.02 6.02
N LYS A 138 15.36 -21.03 6.88
CA LYS A 138 14.29 -22.00 7.16
C LYS A 138 13.36 -21.52 8.29
N LYS A 139 13.82 -20.58 9.13
CA LYS A 139 13.09 -20.03 10.29
C LYS A 139 13.45 -18.55 10.51
N ALA A 140 12.52 -17.78 11.08
CA ALA A 140 12.70 -16.34 11.35
C ALA A 140 13.92 -15.99 12.23
N LYS A 141 14.30 -16.90 13.13
CA LYS A 141 15.48 -16.75 14.02
C LYS A 141 16.83 -16.83 13.29
N ASP A 142 16.85 -17.36 12.08
CA ASP A 142 18.08 -17.57 11.30
C ASP A 142 18.41 -16.35 10.44
N ALA A 143 17.60 -15.30 10.54
CA ALA A 143 17.76 -14.12 9.72
C ALA A 143 18.77 -13.12 10.32
N PRO A 144 19.54 -12.43 9.48
CA PRO A 144 20.59 -11.51 9.92
C PRO A 144 20.03 -10.33 10.72
N SER A 145 20.72 -9.92 11.78
CA SER A 145 20.27 -8.85 12.68
C SER A 145 20.30 -7.45 12.04
N TYR A 146 19.29 -6.66 12.37
CA TYR A 146 19.12 -5.24 12.02
C TYR A 146 20.17 -4.34 12.70
N ASN A 147 20.72 -3.36 11.97
CA ASN A 147 21.53 -2.27 12.51
C ASN A 147 20.82 -0.93 12.20
N SER A 148 20.42 -0.20 13.22
CA SER A 148 19.40 0.87 13.18
C SER A 148 19.90 2.27 12.80
N GLU A 149 21.12 2.41 12.30
CA GLU A 149 21.68 3.74 12.03
C GLU A 149 21.49 4.12 10.56
N GLN A 150 20.40 4.83 10.26
CA GLN A 150 20.23 5.53 8.98
C GLN A 150 20.07 7.03 9.28
N ASN A 151 21.09 7.82 8.91
CA ASN A 151 21.04 9.27 8.95
C ASN A 151 20.33 9.76 7.68
N VAL A 152 19.20 10.43 7.84
CA VAL A 152 18.37 10.84 6.73
C VAL A 152 18.14 12.35 6.81
N SER A 153 18.73 13.13 5.88
CA SER A 153 18.66 14.60 5.84
C SER A 153 18.31 15.10 4.43
N GLY A 154 17.25 15.92 4.34
CA GLY A 154 16.87 16.75 3.19
C GLY A 154 16.30 16.00 1.97
N GLN A 155 14.99 15.69 1.95
CA GLN A 155 14.45 14.76 0.95
C GLN A 155 13.00 14.99 0.51
N ASN A 156 12.72 14.47 -0.70
CA ASN A 156 11.42 14.50 -1.36
C ASN A 156 10.43 13.57 -0.64
N VAL A 157 9.53 14.16 0.13
CA VAL A 157 8.39 13.48 0.75
C VAL A 157 7.23 13.49 -0.25
N PHE A 158 6.66 12.32 -0.53
CA PHE A 158 5.53 12.17 -1.43
C PHE A 158 4.22 12.25 -0.64
N TRP A 159 3.43 13.29 -0.91
CA TRP A 159 2.16 13.55 -0.26
C TRP A 159 0.98 13.18 -1.15
N ARG A 160 -0.19 13.00 -0.53
CA ARG A 160 -1.47 12.87 -1.24
C ARG A 160 -1.78 14.11 -2.09
N ASN A 161 -1.41 15.31 -1.62
CA ASN A 161 -1.96 16.57 -2.13
C ASN A 161 -1.28 17.13 -3.39
N ASP A 162 -0.16 16.54 -3.83
CA ASP A 162 0.54 17.07 -5.01
C ASP A 162 -0.15 16.68 -6.33
N TRP A 163 -1.08 15.71 -6.35
CA TRP A 163 -1.61 15.14 -7.60
C TRP A 163 -3.09 14.68 -7.60
N LEU A 164 -3.78 14.61 -6.45
CA LEU A 164 -5.09 13.93 -6.33
C LEU A 164 -6.35 14.81 -6.51
N LEU A 165 -6.23 16.11 -6.74
CA LEU A 165 -7.40 17.00 -6.88
C LEU A 165 -7.82 17.28 -8.35
N SER A 166 -7.17 16.68 -9.34
CA SER A 166 -7.46 16.93 -10.77
C SER A 166 -8.16 15.77 -11.48
N SER A 167 -8.60 14.72 -10.78
CA SER A 167 -9.13 13.50 -11.44
C SER A 167 -10.21 12.75 -10.66
N ILE A 168 -10.95 13.43 -9.80
CA ILE A 168 -12.28 12.97 -9.33
C ILE A 168 -13.29 14.02 -9.76
#